data_AF-A0A966IYR1-F1
#
_entry.id   AF-A0A966IYR1-F1
#
_cell.length_a   1.000
_cell.length_b   1.000
_cell.length_c   1.000
_cell.angle_alpha   90.00
_cell.angle_beta   90.00
_cell.angle_gamma   90.00
#
_symmetry.space_group_name_H-M   'P 1'
#
loop_
_entity.id
_entity.type
_entity.pdbx_description
1 polymer ?
#
loop_
_entity_poly.entity_id
_entity_poly.type
_entity_poly.pdbx_seq_one_letter_code
_entity_poly.pdbx_strand_id
1 'polypeptide(L)'
;MLPLIGILIVIVGFALRLNALLVVTLAGVATGLASGQSLPDVIAAFGKAFVDSRYIAIVWLALPVIGLAERSGLKERSRDVISRIRAATAGRVLLVYLALARWAIPTALCAFVLHGARLWWFDRQIARQVAADAPAGEQAS
;
A
#
# COMPACT_ATOMS: atom_id res chain seq x y z
N MET A 1 -11.53 24.41 -0.17
CA MET A 1 -10.74 24.31 -1.42
C MET A 1 -9.23 24.60 -1.23
N LEU A 2 -8.71 24.64 0.01
CA LEU A 2 -7.27 24.77 0.31
C LEU A 2 -6.37 23.50 0.23
N PRO A 3 -6.86 22.24 0.05
CA PRO A 3 -5.98 21.06 0.02
C PRO A 3 -4.91 21.08 -1.08
N LEU A 4 -5.14 21.84 -2.16
CA LEU A 4 -4.20 21.95 -3.27
C LEU A 4 -2.94 22.76 -2.94
N ILE A 5 -2.92 23.56 -1.87
CA ILE A 5 -1.76 24.37 -1.49
C ILE A 5 -0.54 23.47 -1.22
N GLY A 6 -0.74 22.35 -0.53
CA GLY A 6 0.34 21.38 -0.29
C GLY A 6 0.94 20.83 -1.57
N ILE A 7 0.08 20.43 -2.51
CA ILE A 7 0.50 19.90 -3.82
C ILE A 7 1.28 20.97 -4.60
N LEU A 8 0.82 22.23 -4.57
CA LEU A 8 1.48 23.34 -5.24
C LEU A 8 2.87 23.62 -4.63
N ILE A 9 3.01 23.56 -3.30
CA ILE A 9 4.30 23.67 -2.61
C ILE A 9 5.23 22.53 -3.03
N VAL A 10 4.71 21.30 -3.14
CA VAL A 10 5.50 20.14 -3.60
C VAL A 10 6.01 20.32 -5.03
N ILE A 11 5.12 20.72 -5.94
CA ILE A 11 5.48 20.93 -7.35
C ILE A 11 6.54 22.01 -7.49
N VAL A 12 6.34 23.17 -6.86
CA VAL A 12 7.29 24.29 -6.92
C VAL A 12 8.61 23.92 -6.24
N GLY A 13 8.56 23.27 -5.08
CA GLY A 13 9.76 22.85 -4.34
C GLY A 13 10.63 21.85 -5.12
N PHE A 14 10.02 20.90 -5.81
CA PHE A 14 10.75 19.99 -6.69
C PHE A 14 11.22 20.65 -7.98
N ALA A 15 10.45 21.57 -8.57
CA ALA A 15 10.87 22.33 -9.75
C ALA A 15 12.14 23.16 -9.48
N LEU A 16 12.26 23.68 -8.25
CA LEU A 16 13.43 24.41 -7.77
C LEU A 16 14.57 23.49 -7.27
N ARG A 17 14.44 22.16 -7.42
CA ARG A 17 15.42 21.15 -6.97
C ARG A 17 15.80 21.24 -5.49
N LEU A 18 14.87 21.67 -4.64
CA LEU A 18 15.07 21.70 -3.19
C LEU A 18 15.10 20.26 -2.62
N ASN A 19 15.66 20.10 -1.42
CA ASN A 19 15.70 18.80 -0.75
C ASN A 19 14.28 18.23 -0.59
N ALA A 20 14.06 17.03 -1.12
CA ALA A 20 12.77 16.34 -1.12
C ALA A 20 12.13 16.26 0.27
N LEU A 21 12.94 15.96 1.30
CA LEU A 21 12.46 15.82 2.68
C LEU A 21 11.91 17.15 3.21
N LEU A 22 12.63 18.24 2.94
CA LEU A 22 12.25 19.59 3.38
C LEU A 22 10.96 20.05 2.69
N VAL A 23 10.86 19.83 1.38
CA VAL A 23 9.67 20.21 0.60
C VAL A 23 8.43 19.49 1.10
N VAL A 24 8.52 18.17 1.29
CA VAL A 24 7.38 17.35 1.73
C VAL A 24 6.96 17.68 3.16
N THR A 25 7.91 17.92 4.07
CA THR A 25 7.59 18.32 5.46
C THR A 25 6.91 19.68 5.51
N LEU A 26 7.45 20.69 4.81
CA LEU A 26 6.81 22.02 4.71
C LEU A 26 5.43 21.97 4.08
N ALA A 27 5.26 21.22 2.99
CA ALA A 27 3.98 21.07 2.33
C ALA A 27 2.94 20.41 3.24
N GLY A 28 3.33 19.36 3.98
CA GLY A 28 2.44 18.68 4.92
C GLY A 28 2.05 19.55 6.11
N VAL A 29 2.99 20.31 6.69
CA VAL A 29 2.70 21.28 7.76
C VAL A 29 1.78 22.41 7.23
N ALA A 30 2.09 22.97 6.06
CA ALA A 30 1.27 24.00 5.44
C ALA A 30 -0.15 23.51 5.14
N THR A 31 -0.31 22.27 4.69
CA THR A 31 -1.62 21.65 4.44
C THR A 31 -2.39 21.42 5.74
N GLY A 32 -1.71 20.93 6.77
CA GLY A 32 -2.31 20.74 8.11
C GLY A 32 -2.84 22.05 8.67
N LEU A 33 -2.04 23.11 8.64
CA LEU A 33 -2.46 24.43 9.10
C LEU A 33 -3.56 25.05 8.23
N ALA A 34 -3.46 24.92 6.89
CA ALA A 34 -4.48 25.40 5.96
C ALA A 34 -5.82 24.64 6.08
N SER A 35 -5.82 23.45 6.70
CA SER A 35 -7.03 22.70 7.04
C SER A 35 -7.71 23.17 8.33
N GLY A 36 -7.15 24.18 9.01
CA GLY A 36 -7.68 24.74 10.25
C GLY A 36 -7.27 23.96 11.51
N GLN A 37 -6.37 22.98 11.39
CA GLN A 37 -5.83 22.26 12.55
C GLN A 37 -4.81 23.12 13.30
N SER A 38 -4.80 23.00 14.62
CA SER A 38 -3.77 23.63 15.44
C SER A 38 -2.42 22.95 15.22
N LEU A 39 -1.30 23.66 15.44
CA LEU A 39 0.04 23.11 15.24
C LEU A 39 0.29 21.80 16.03
N PRO A 40 -0.14 21.66 17.31
CA PRO A 40 -0.06 20.39 18.03
C PRO A 40 -0.85 19.26 17.37
N ASP A 41 -2.04 19.54 16.84
CA ASP A 41 -2.89 18.54 16.18
C ASP A 41 -2.25 18.03 14.88
N VAL A 42 -1.60 18.93 14.13
CA VAL A 42 -0.84 18.56 12.92
C VAL A 42 0.31 17.63 13.28
N ILE A 43 1.08 17.96 14.32
CA ILE A 43 2.19 17.11 14.80
C ILE A 43 1.66 15.75 15.28
N ALA A 44 0.54 15.73 16.01
CA ALA A 44 -0.12 14.51 16.45
C ALA A 44 -0.60 13.65 15.26
N ALA A 45 -1.14 14.28 14.22
CA ALA A 45 -1.56 13.61 12.99
C ALA A 45 -0.39 12.98 12.24
N PHE A 46 0.76 13.67 12.15
CA PHE A 46 2.00 13.09 11.62
C PHE A 46 2.43 11.87 12.46
N GLY A 47 2.44 11.98 13.79
CA GLY A 47 2.75 10.86 14.68
C GLY A 47 1.84 9.66 14.46
N LYS A 48 0.53 9.89 14.39
CA LYS A 48 -0.46 8.86 14.08
C LYS A 48 -0.21 8.22 12.71
N ALA A 49 0.04 9.02 11.68
CA ALA A 49 0.33 8.53 10.34
C ALA A 49 1.60 7.69 10.26
N PHE A 50 2.64 8.05 11.02
CA PHE A 50 3.88 7.26 11.14
C PHE A 50 3.64 5.92 11.85
N VAL A 51 2.85 5.90 12.92
CA VAL A 51 2.52 4.68 13.66
C VAL A 51 1.61 3.75 12.83
N ASP A 52 0.61 4.29 12.15
CA ASP A 52 -0.25 3.52 11.23
C ASP A 52 0.57 2.96 10.06
N SER A 53 1.55 3.73 9.57
CA SER A 53 2.45 3.32 8.49
C SER A 53 3.69 2.55 8.96
N ARG A 54 3.68 2.01 10.20
CA ARG A 54 4.80 1.26 10.79
C ARG A 54 5.25 0.06 9.94
N TYR A 55 4.40 -0.44 9.04
CA TYR A 55 4.80 -1.48 8.09
C TYR A 55 6.00 -1.06 7.22
N ILE A 56 6.18 0.22 6.91
CA ILE A 56 7.34 0.73 6.17
C ILE A 56 8.63 0.57 7.00
N ALA A 57 8.54 0.70 8.33
CA ALA A 57 9.68 0.49 9.22
C ALA A 57 10.19 -0.96 9.22
N ILE A 58 9.36 -1.92 8.80
CA ILE A 58 9.78 -3.33 8.65
C ILE A 58 10.90 -3.44 7.61
N VAL A 59 10.88 -2.65 6.54
CA VAL A 59 11.96 -2.64 5.53
C VAL A 59 13.28 -2.21 6.15
N TRP A 60 13.23 -1.15 6.97
CA TRP A 60 14.41 -0.64 7.68
C TRP A 60 14.92 -1.61 8.75
N LEU A 61 14.04 -2.40 9.38
CA LEU A 61 14.40 -3.46 10.32
C LEU A 61 14.89 -4.72 9.61
N ALA A 62 14.38 -5.02 8.41
CA ALA A 62 14.80 -6.16 7.62
C ALA A 62 16.26 -6.03 7.19
N LEU A 63 16.73 -4.83 6.84
CA LEU A 63 18.13 -4.61 6.44
C LEU A 63 19.18 -5.09 7.46
N PRO A 64 19.15 -4.67 8.74
CA PRO A 64 20.09 -5.17 9.74
C PRO A 64 19.87 -6.65 10.07
N VAL A 65 18.63 -7.15 9.99
CA VAL A 65 18.34 -8.59 10.17
C VAL A 65 18.97 -9.41 9.04
N ILE A 66 18.86 -8.95 7.78
CA ILE A 66 19.53 -9.57 6.62
C ILE A 66 21.04 -9.51 6.80
N GLY A 67 21.59 -8.36 7.20
CA GLY A 67 23.03 -8.21 7.45
C GLY A 67 23.54 -9.15 8.57
N LEU A 68 22.77 -9.34 9.64
CA LEU A 68 23.04 -10.31 10.69
C LEU A 68 22.95 -11.76 10.16
N ALA A 69 21.95 -12.07 9.36
CA ALA A 69 21.78 -13.41 8.80
C ALA A 69 22.93 -13.75 7.83
N GLU A 70 23.33 -12.80 6.98
CA GLU A 70 24.44 -12.94 6.05
C GLU A 70 25.77 -13.10 6.77
N ARG A 71 26.09 -12.28 7.79
CA ARG A 71 27.32 -12.44 8.57
C ARG A 71 27.38 -13.75 9.36
N SER A 72 26.23 -14.36 9.67
CA SER A 72 26.12 -15.67 10.30
C SER A 72 26.30 -16.84 9.33
N GLY A 73 26.64 -16.58 8.07
CA GLY A 73 26.94 -17.61 7.09
C GLY A 73 25.71 -18.16 6.35
N LEU A 74 24.56 -17.47 6.43
CA LEU A 74 23.32 -17.93 5.78
C LEU A 74 23.51 -18.03 4.25
N LYS A 75 24.34 -17.15 3.67
CA LYS A 75 24.62 -17.13 2.23
C LYS A 75 25.44 -18.35 1.80
N GLU A 76 26.45 -18.73 2.57
CA GLU A 76 27.28 -19.92 2.35
C GLU A 76 26.44 -21.19 2.45
N ARG A 77 25.62 -21.31 3.51
CA ARG A 77 24.71 -22.46 3.68
C ARG A 77 23.67 -22.55 2.58
N SER A 78 23.11 -21.41 2.14
CA SER A 78 22.18 -21.39 1.02
C SER A 78 22.85 -21.83 -0.27
N ARG A 79 24.10 -21.42 -0.51
CA ARG A 79 24.88 -21.85 -1.68
C ARG A 79 25.09 -23.36 -1.69
N ASP A 80 25.43 -23.96 -0.55
CA ASP A 80 25.61 -25.41 -0.44
C ASP A 80 24.31 -26.15 -0.73
N VAL A 81 23.17 -25.68 -0.20
CA VAL A 81 21.85 -26.27 -0.48
C VAL A 81 21.49 -26.14 -1.96
N ILE A 82 21.67 -24.96 -2.56
CA ILE A 82 21.39 -24.71 -3.98
C ILE A 82 22.28 -25.58 -4.87
N SER A 83 23.55 -25.77 -4.52
CA SER A 83 24.49 -26.57 -5.31
C SER A 83 24.11 -28.05 -5.41
N ARG A 84 23.32 -28.57 -4.44
CA ARG A 84 22.80 -29.94 -4.48
C ARG A 84 21.67 -30.11 -5.49
N ILE A 85 21.01 -29.03 -5.90
CA ILE A 85 19.89 -29.06 -6.85
C ILE A 85 20.45 -28.97 -8.27
N ARG A 86 20.91 -30.11 -8.80
CA ARG A 86 21.50 -30.22 -10.15
C ARG A 86 20.56 -29.77 -11.28
N ALA A 87 19.25 -29.75 -11.03
CA ALA A 87 18.23 -29.32 -11.99
C ALA A 87 18.06 -27.79 -12.08
N ALA A 88 18.56 -27.02 -11.09
CA ALA A 88 18.39 -25.58 -11.00
C ALA A 88 19.43 -24.83 -11.85
N THR A 89 19.35 -24.97 -13.18
CA THR A 89 20.10 -24.11 -14.10
C THR A 89 19.44 -22.73 -14.17
N ALA A 90 20.22 -21.67 -14.46
CA ALA A 90 19.69 -20.31 -14.58
C ALA A 90 18.49 -20.22 -15.53
N GLY A 91 18.55 -20.93 -16.67
CA GLY A 91 17.45 -21.00 -17.63
C GLY A 91 16.20 -21.70 -17.07
N ARG A 92 16.35 -22.81 -16.34
CA ARG A 92 15.21 -23.51 -15.74
C ARG A 92 14.56 -22.73 -14.61
N VAL A 93 15.36 -22.08 -13.77
CA VAL A 93 14.85 -21.18 -12.71
C VAL A 93 14.08 -20.02 -13.33
N LEU A 94 14.60 -19.42 -14.40
CA LEU A 94 13.93 -18.35 -15.12
C LEU A 94 12.62 -18.82 -15.78
N LEU A 95 12.60 -20.01 -16.39
CA LEU A 95 11.38 -20.59 -16.96
C LEU A 95 10.31 -20.83 -15.90
N VAL A 96 10.68 -21.34 -14.72
CA VAL A 96 9.75 -21.53 -13.59
C VAL A 96 9.22 -20.18 -13.11
N TYR A 97 10.09 -19.18 -12.93
CA TYR A 97 9.68 -17.83 -12.55
C TYR A 97 8.69 -17.23 -13.57
N LEU A 98 8.99 -17.31 -14.87
CA LEU A 98 8.12 -16.81 -15.93
C LEU A 98 6.80 -17.57 -15.99
N ALA A 99 6.81 -18.89 -15.77
CA ALA A 99 5.58 -19.67 -15.69
C ALA A 99 4.71 -19.22 -14.51
N LEU A 100 5.29 -19.04 -13.31
CA LEU A 100 4.56 -18.52 -12.15
C LEU A 100 3.99 -17.12 -12.41
N ALA A 101 4.80 -16.21 -12.98
CA ALA A 101 4.36 -14.86 -13.33
C ALA A 101 3.23 -14.89 -14.38
N ARG A 102 3.34 -15.77 -15.39
CA ARG A 102 2.33 -15.99 -16.42
C ARG A 102 1.01 -16.46 -15.83
N TRP A 103 1.06 -17.38 -14.85
CA TRP A 103 -0.13 -17.90 -14.18
C TRP A 103 -0.74 -16.92 -13.18
N ALA A 104 0.05 -16.00 -12.60
CA ALA A 104 -0.45 -14.98 -11.68
C ALA A 104 -1.48 -14.05 -12.32
N ILE A 105 -1.36 -13.76 -13.63
CA ILE A 105 -2.28 -12.90 -14.38
C ILE A 105 -3.71 -13.46 -14.41
N PRO A 106 -3.95 -14.69 -14.91
CA PRO A 106 -5.31 -15.25 -14.89
C PRO A 106 -5.84 -15.49 -13.48
N THR A 107 -5.01 -15.84 -12.47
CA THR A 107 -5.50 -15.93 -11.08
C THR A 107 -5.95 -14.58 -10.55
N ALA A 108 -5.21 -13.51 -10.81
CA ALA A 108 -5.61 -12.15 -10.42
C ALA A 108 -6.92 -11.74 -11.10
N LEU A 109 -7.08 -12.05 -12.39
CA LEU A 109 -8.32 -11.78 -13.12
C LEU A 109 -9.51 -12.56 -12.55
N CYS A 110 -9.35 -13.87 -12.30
CA CYS A 110 -10.38 -14.69 -11.68
C CYS A 110 -10.76 -14.16 -10.29
N ALA A 111 -9.78 -13.81 -9.46
CA ALA A 111 -10.01 -13.23 -8.13
C ALA A 111 -10.78 -11.90 -8.21
N PHE A 112 -10.42 -11.04 -9.17
CA PHE A 112 -11.11 -9.77 -9.40
C PHE A 112 -12.57 -9.96 -9.83
N VAL A 113 -12.83 -10.87 -10.77
CA VAL A 113 -14.20 -11.20 -11.23
C VAL A 113 -15.03 -11.77 -10.10
N LEU A 114 -14.50 -12.73 -9.33
CA LEU A 114 -15.21 -13.31 -8.18
C LEU A 114 -15.52 -12.25 -7.11
N HIS A 115 -14.57 -11.36 -6.82
CA HIS A 115 -14.79 -10.30 -5.84
C HIS A 115 -15.82 -9.28 -6.33
N GLY A 116 -15.76 -8.90 -7.61
CA GLY A 116 -16.72 -8.00 -8.25
C GLY A 116 -18.14 -8.58 -8.26
N ALA A 117 -18.28 -9.86 -8.62
CA ALA A 117 -19.56 -10.56 -8.58
C ALA A 117 -20.13 -10.67 -7.16
N ARG A 118 -19.27 -10.94 -6.17
CA ARG A 118 -19.66 -10.98 -4.75
C ARG A 118 -20.16 -9.63 -4.26
N LEU A 119 -19.46 -8.55 -4.61
CA LEU A 119 -19.84 -7.19 -4.22
C LEU A 119 -21.18 -6.79 -4.84
N TRP A 120 -21.39 -7.11 -6.12
CA TRP A 120 -22.65 -6.85 -6.80
C TRP A 120 -23.82 -7.65 -6.23
N TRP A 121 -23.60 -8.90 -5.83
CA TRP A 121 -24.64 -9.70 -5.18
C TRP A 121 -25.03 -9.15 -3.81
N PHE A 122 -24.04 -8.73 -3.03
CA PHE A 122 -24.25 -8.11 -1.73
C PHE A 122 -25.03 -6.79 -1.84
N ASP A 123 -24.69 -5.96 -2.83
CA ASP A 123 -25.40 -4.71 -3.10
C ASP A 123 -26.88 -4.97 -3.48
N ARG A 124 -27.13 -6.00 -4.29
CA ARG A 124 -28.50 -6.45 -4.60
C ARG A 124 -29.27 -6.94 -3.38
N GLN A 125 -28.62 -7.50 -2.37
CA GLN A 125 -29.29 -7.89 -1.12
C GLN A 125 -29.66 -6.66 -0.28
N ILE A 126 -28.75 -5.69 -0.17
CA ILE A 126 -29.01 -4.44 0.55
C ILE A 126 -30.17 -3.69 -0.12
N ALA A 127 -30.17 -3.55 -1.45
CA ALA A 127 -31.25 -2.87 -2.17
C ALA A 127 -32.63 -3.52 -1.91
N ARG A 128 -32.67 -4.84 -1.77
CA ARG A 128 -33.92 -5.58 -1.43
C ARG A 128 -34.34 -5.36 0.01
N GLN A 129 -33.40 -5.32 0.96
CA GLN A 129 -33.70 -5.03 2.37
C GLN A 129 -34.21 -3.60 2.55
N VAL A 130 -33.54 -2.61 1.95
CA VAL A 130 -33.97 -1.20 2.00
C VAL A 130 -35.37 -1.01 1.41
N ALA A 131 -35.70 -1.72 0.32
CA ALA A 131 -37.04 -1.68 -0.27
C ALA A 131 -38.11 -2.37 0.60
N ALA A 132 -37.74 -3.37 1.40
CA ALA A 132 -38.64 -4.09 2.31
C ALA A 132 -38.83 -3.35 3.64
N ASP A 133 -37.80 -2.65 4.13
CA ASP A 133 -37.81 -1.85 5.36
C ASP A 133 -38.30 -0.41 5.13
N ALA A 134 -38.65 -0.04 3.90
CA ALA A 134 -39.25 1.24 3.58
C ALA A 134 -40.59 1.38 4.34
N PRO A 135 -40.77 2.38 5.22
CA PRO A 135 -41.97 2.51 6.02
C PRO A 135 -43.18 2.70 5.10
N ALA A 136 -44.20 1.84 5.27
CA ALA A 136 -45.48 1.87 4.56
C ALA A 136 -46.35 3.08 4.99
N GLY A 137 -45.79 4.29 4.98
CA GLY A 137 -46.33 5.44 5.69
C GLY A 137 -46.19 6.80 5.02
N GLU A 138 -45.82 6.87 3.73
CA GLU A 138 -45.78 8.15 2.99
C GLU A 138 -46.43 8.03 1.61
N GLN A 139 -47.64 7.46 1.58
CA GLN A 139 -48.56 7.55 0.42
C GLN A 139 -49.97 7.97 0.84
N ALA A 140 -50.13 8.56 2.02
CA ALA A 140 -51.39 9.13 2.49
C ALA A 140 -51.15 10.54 3.04
N SER A 141 -50.88 11.49 2.14
CA SER A 141 -51.02 12.93 2.35
C SER A 141 -51.53 13.58 1.07
#